data_AF-A0A842U1R2-F1
#
_entry.id   AF-A0A842U1R2-F1
#
_cell.length_a   1.000
_cell.length_b   1.000
_cell.length_c   1.000
_cell.angle_alpha   90.00
_cell.angle_beta   90.00
_cell.angle_gamma   90.00
#
_symmetry.space_group_name_H-M   'P 1'
#
loop_
_entity.id
_entity.type
_entity.pdbx_description
1 polymer ?
#
loop_
_entity_poly.entity_id
_entity_poly.type
_entity_poly.pdbx_seq_one_letter_code
_entity_poly.pdbx_strand_id
1 'polypeptide(L)'
;MKIEERKHLKASIITIMLISFGFGVVLIFAINAGLIFEQEPEVNNLSIEKLYSKLPEVPDDFLIIKRDIETGDLTELCKIEEGYYKNPDLYPTWERARKMFYKSHNYNRWGVHGYGAYPSEIGYKLRNFKENESLELCTFFKTGYNIETYQGVKLIPIKNEFFDIQIITQEFEEYPNHFLLEPTFPLFKNEWAKKIKLNITAKQDIPVGVYTLGFDVVTPDDKFDNIMRWEVLMKETKQDTEYIKKCMKKSRNDGLDKECSEFMMKRQKKYISGGGFQTGEHIFKLIIEVIE
;
A
#
# COMPACT_ATOMS: atom_id res chain seq x y z
N MET A 1 34.95 -29.45 16.71
CA MET A 1 35.87 -28.39 17.18
C MET A 1 36.81 -28.09 16.01
N LYS A 2 36.80 -26.98 15.28
CA LYS A 2 36.11 -25.67 15.32
C LYS A 2 35.72 -25.31 13.88
N ILE A 3 34.57 -24.66 13.71
CA ILE A 3 34.17 -23.97 12.49
C ILE A 3 34.87 -22.60 12.53
N GLU A 4 35.58 -22.25 11.46
CA GLU A 4 36.34 -21.02 11.33
C GLU A 4 35.47 -19.94 10.66
N GLU A 5 35.12 -18.90 11.42
CA GLU A 5 34.35 -17.74 10.95
C GLU A 5 35.16 -16.91 9.95
N ARG A 6 34.64 -16.70 8.73
CA ARG A 6 35.07 -15.60 7.86
C ARG A 6 34.19 -14.38 8.08
N LYS A 7 34.68 -13.42 8.86
CA LYS A 7 34.20 -12.03 8.85
C LYS A 7 34.96 -11.25 7.77
N HIS A 8 34.31 -10.87 6.68
CA HIS A 8 34.79 -9.82 5.79
C HIS A 8 34.10 -8.51 6.15
N LEU A 9 34.78 -7.69 6.94
CA LEU A 9 34.47 -6.27 7.10
C LEU A 9 35.32 -5.51 6.06
N LYS A 10 34.71 -4.98 5.00
CA LYS A 10 35.37 -3.98 4.15
C LYS A 10 34.98 -2.60 4.66
N ALA A 11 35.84 -2.01 5.49
CA ALA A 11 35.78 -0.58 5.79
C ALA A 11 36.37 0.18 4.59
N SER A 12 35.56 0.99 3.90
CA SER A 12 36.08 1.98 2.95
C SER A 12 36.58 3.18 3.73
N ILE A 13 37.90 3.30 3.89
CA ILE A 13 38.56 4.51 4.36
C ILE A 13 38.83 5.37 3.13
N ILE A 14 38.25 6.57 3.08
CA ILE A 14 38.63 7.58 2.08
C ILE A 14 39.79 8.38 2.70
N THR A 15 40.99 8.22 2.15
CA THR A 15 42.17 9.02 2.50
C THR A 15 42.27 10.20 1.54
N ILE A 16 42.18 11.43 2.05
CA ILE A 16 42.47 12.65 1.28
C ILE A 16 43.92 13.05 1.59
N MET A 17 44.78 13.09 0.57
CA MET A 17 46.14 13.63 0.67
C MET A 17 46.11 15.16 0.64
N LEU A 18 46.88 15.78 1.54
CA LEU A 18 47.16 17.21 1.55
C LEU A 18 48.60 17.45 1.11
N ILE A 19 48.77 18.25 0.07
CA ILE A 19 50.06 18.73 -0.44
C ILE A 19 50.36 20.05 0.27
N SER A 20 51.50 20.12 0.95
CA SER A 20 51.99 21.32 1.64
C SER A 20 52.94 22.11 0.73
N PHE A 21 52.63 23.38 0.48
CA PHE A 21 53.60 24.38 0.04
C PHE A 21 53.34 25.69 0.78
N GLY A 22 54.33 26.13 1.58
CA GLY A 22 54.51 27.50 2.06
C GLY A 22 53.50 28.03 3.08
N PHE A 23 53.90 28.05 4.36
CA PHE A 23 53.40 28.96 5.41
C PHE A 23 51.88 29.20 5.49
N GLY A 24 51.19 28.30 6.19
CA GLY A 24 49.84 28.52 6.69
C GLY A 24 49.34 27.25 7.36
N VAL A 25 49.15 27.27 8.68
CA VAL A 25 48.62 26.13 9.43
C VAL A 25 47.15 25.95 9.03
N VAL A 26 46.84 24.91 8.26
CA VAL A 26 45.47 24.48 7.98
C VAL A 26 45.11 23.36 8.94
N LEU A 27 44.15 23.63 9.82
CA LEU A 27 43.54 22.64 10.72
C LEU A 27 42.64 21.71 9.90
N ILE A 28 42.94 20.41 9.87
CA ILE A 28 42.07 19.41 9.25
C ILE A 28 41.13 18.86 10.32
N PHE A 29 39.83 19.12 10.18
CA PHE A 29 38.80 18.44 10.97
C PHE A 29 38.52 17.08 10.34
N ALA A 30 38.89 16.00 11.05
CA ALA A 30 38.41 14.66 10.74
C ALA A 30 36.94 14.56 11.17
N ILE A 31 36.01 14.73 10.22
CA ILE A 31 34.60 14.45 10.47
C ILE A 31 34.42 12.93 10.41
N ASN A 32 34.37 12.30 11.58
CA ASN A 32 33.86 10.95 11.73
C ASN A 32 32.35 10.98 11.43
N ALA A 33 31.99 10.89 10.15
CA ALA A 33 30.63 10.54 9.75
C ALA A 33 30.44 9.05 10.04
N GLY A 34 30.34 8.72 11.33
CA GLY A 34 29.85 7.43 11.78
C GLY A 34 28.41 7.31 11.33
N LEU A 35 28.19 6.75 10.14
CA LEU A 35 26.94 6.08 9.82
C LEU A 35 26.81 4.97 10.86
N ILE A 36 26.08 5.27 11.93
CA ILE A 36 25.55 4.27 12.83
C ILE A 36 24.59 3.45 11.96
N PHE A 37 25.12 2.40 11.34
CA PHE A 37 24.28 1.29 10.93
C PHE A 37 23.78 0.68 12.22
N GLU A 38 22.57 1.08 12.61
CA GLU A 38 21.79 0.41 13.63
C GLU A 38 21.86 -1.09 13.29
N GLN A 39 22.46 -1.88 14.17
CA GLN A 39 22.51 -3.33 13.99
C GLN A 39 21.07 -3.80 13.81
N GLU A 40 20.73 -4.25 12.61
CA GLU A 40 19.40 -4.81 12.34
C GLU A 40 19.17 -5.93 13.36
N PRO A 41 18.07 -5.89 14.13
CA PRO A 41 17.82 -6.93 15.12
C PRO A 41 17.80 -8.29 14.42
N GLU A 42 18.41 -9.31 15.03
CA GLU A 42 18.24 -10.71 14.62
C GLU A 42 16.77 -11.11 14.78
N VAL A 43 15.94 -10.79 13.79
CA VAL A 43 14.52 -11.19 13.76
C VAL A 43 14.41 -12.53 13.04
N ASN A 44 15.19 -13.53 13.44
CA ASN A 44 14.96 -14.89 12.95
C ASN A 44 13.68 -15.44 13.61
N ASN A 45 12.66 -15.75 12.80
CA ASN A 45 11.35 -16.30 13.19
C ASN A 45 10.41 -15.35 13.95
N LEU A 46 9.78 -14.42 13.23
CA LEU A 46 8.57 -13.73 13.72
C LEU A 46 7.46 -14.76 13.98
N SER A 47 6.92 -14.77 15.20
CA SER A 47 5.74 -15.57 15.52
C SER A 47 4.50 -15.03 14.80
N ILE A 48 3.49 -15.89 14.57
CA ILE A 48 2.24 -15.48 13.89
C ILE A 48 1.50 -14.44 14.74
N GLU A 49 1.53 -14.58 16.06
CA GLU A 49 0.92 -13.64 16.99
C GLU A 49 1.53 -12.25 16.82
N LYS A 50 2.86 -12.18 16.67
CA LYS A 50 3.54 -10.90 16.42
C LYS A 50 3.18 -10.34 15.05
N LEU A 51 3.04 -11.19 14.04
CA LEU A 51 2.64 -10.80 12.68
C LEU A 51 1.26 -10.14 12.63
N TYR A 52 0.32 -10.63 13.45
CA TYR A 52 -1.06 -10.14 13.50
C TYR A 52 -1.33 -9.13 14.63
N SER A 53 -0.31 -8.79 15.43
CA SER A 53 -0.43 -7.93 16.62
C SER A 53 -1.06 -6.54 16.42
N LYS A 54 -1.14 -6.05 15.17
CA LYS A 54 -1.75 -4.76 14.81
C LYS A 54 -3.06 -4.88 14.04
N LEU A 55 -3.53 -6.10 13.80
CA LEU A 55 -4.73 -6.36 13.04
C LEU A 55 -5.93 -6.48 13.99
N PRO A 56 -7.15 -6.20 13.52
CA PRO A 56 -8.36 -6.46 14.31
C PRO A 56 -8.48 -7.94 14.68
N GLU A 57 -9.27 -8.21 15.72
CA GLU A 57 -9.58 -9.59 16.13
C GLU A 57 -10.32 -10.33 15.02
N VAL A 58 -10.06 -11.63 14.93
CA VAL A 58 -10.66 -12.50 13.93
C VAL A 58 -12.05 -12.91 14.39
N PRO A 59 -13.12 -12.65 13.61
CA PRO A 59 -14.47 -13.06 13.97
C PRO A 59 -14.63 -14.59 14.07
N ASP A 60 -15.53 -15.07 14.93
CA ASP A 60 -15.71 -16.50 15.21
C ASP A 60 -16.17 -17.31 13.98
N ASP A 61 -16.95 -16.70 13.09
CA ASP A 61 -17.48 -17.30 11.86
C ASP A 61 -16.57 -17.06 10.64
N PHE A 62 -15.33 -16.58 10.84
CA PHE A 62 -14.41 -16.21 9.76
C PHE A 62 -14.24 -17.29 8.68
N LEU A 63 -14.15 -18.57 9.07
CA LEU A 63 -14.00 -19.67 8.11
C LEU A 63 -15.25 -19.89 7.24
N ILE A 64 -16.45 -19.60 7.77
CA ILE A 64 -17.72 -19.69 7.04
C ILE A 64 -17.76 -18.56 6.02
N ILE A 65 -17.53 -17.32 6.45
CA ILE A 65 -17.51 -16.14 5.58
C ILE A 65 -16.45 -16.27 4.49
N LYS A 66 -15.25 -16.73 4.83
CA LYS A 66 -14.19 -16.99 3.85
C LYS A 66 -14.64 -18.00 2.79
N ARG A 67 -15.20 -19.14 3.21
CA ARG A 67 -15.72 -20.16 2.29
C ARG A 67 -16.77 -19.56 1.36
N ASP A 68 -17.74 -18.81 1.90
CA ASP A 68 -18.85 -18.27 1.12
C ASP A 68 -18.39 -17.19 0.12
N ILE A 69 -17.32 -16.44 0.44
CA ILE A 69 -16.65 -15.55 -0.52
C ILE A 69 -15.95 -16.36 -1.61
N GLU A 70 -15.22 -17.42 -1.25
CA GLU A 70 -14.47 -18.27 -2.19
C GLU A 70 -15.40 -19.06 -3.15
N THR A 71 -16.58 -19.47 -2.69
CA THR A 71 -17.58 -20.16 -3.52
C THR A 71 -18.47 -19.21 -4.31
N GLY A 72 -18.47 -17.91 -3.97
CA GLY A 72 -19.35 -16.90 -4.56
C GLY A 72 -20.77 -16.91 -3.99
N ASP A 73 -21.01 -17.64 -2.90
CA ASP A 73 -22.29 -17.69 -2.19
C ASP A 73 -22.57 -16.38 -1.43
N LEU A 74 -21.53 -15.66 -1.00
CA LEU A 74 -21.67 -14.36 -0.36
C LEU A 74 -21.57 -13.22 -1.37
N THR A 75 -22.70 -12.58 -1.69
CA THR A 75 -22.78 -11.45 -2.62
C THR A 75 -22.72 -10.08 -1.94
N GLU A 76 -23.01 -10.02 -0.64
CA GLU A 76 -23.11 -8.77 0.15
C GLU A 76 -21.77 -8.32 0.77
N LEU A 77 -20.70 -8.27 -0.04
CA LEU A 77 -19.35 -7.93 0.44
C LEU A 77 -19.26 -6.57 1.17
N CYS A 78 -20.17 -5.64 0.87
CA CYS A 78 -20.20 -4.35 1.55
C CYS A 78 -20.48 -4.43 3.05
N LYS A 79 -21.17 -5.50 3.51
CA LYS A 79 -21.50 -5.72 4.92
C LYS A 79 -20.36 -6.35 5.72
N ILE A 80 -19.29 -6.79 5.05
CA ILE A 80 -18.15 -7.42 5.71
C ILE A 80 -17.37 -6.38 6.54
N GLU A 81 -17.13 -6.75 7.81
CA GLU A 81 -16.42 -5.94 8.80
C GLU A 81 -14.89 -6.07 8.66
N GLU A 82 -14.17 -5.18 9.35
CA GLU A 82 -12.70 -5.07 9.22
C GLU A 82 -11.95 -6.34 9.64
N GLY A 83 -12.44 -7.06 10.66
CA GLY A 83 -11.81 -8.29 11.16
C GLY A 83 -11.71 -9.40 10.13
N TYR A 84 -12.58 -9.40 9.11
CA TYR A 84 -12.47 -10.35 8.00
C TYR A 84 -11.45 -9.86 6.98
N TYR A 85 -11.65 -8.69 6.37
CA TYR A 85 -10.84 -8.27 5.23
C TYR A 85 -9.45 -7.76 5.60
N LYS A 86 -9.19 -7.39 6.85
CA LYS A 86 -7.83 -7.09 7.31
C LYS A 86 -7.07 -8.34 7.73
N ASN A 87 -7.69 -9.53 7.76
CA ASN A 87 -7.01 -10.78 8.07
C ASN A 87 -6.34 -11.38 6.82
N PRO A 88 -5.02 -11.60 6.81
CA PRO A 88 -4.31 -12.21 5.69
C PRO A 88 -4.84 -13.57 5.26
N ASP A 89 -5.41 -14.35 6.19
CA ASP A 89 -5.96 -15.68 5.94
C ASP A 89 -7.18 -15.66 5.01
N LEU A 90 -7.84 -14.50 4.81
CA LEU A 90 -8.97 -14.37 3.90
C LEU A 90 -8.52 -14.52 2.44
N TYR A 91 -7.29 -14.11 2.15
CA TYR A 91 -6.83 -13.94 0.79
C TYR A 91 -6.21 -15.23 0.24
N PRO A 92 -6.43 -15.51 -1.06
CA PRO A 92 -5.77 -16.63 -1.73
C PRO A 92 -4.25 -16.50 -1.62
N THR A 93 -3.55 -17.64 -1.61
CA THR A 93 -2.07 -17.74 -1.58
C THR A 93 -1.39 -17.32 -0.28
N TRP A 94 -2.12 -16.85 0.74
CA TRP A 94 -1.52 -16.44 2.00
C TRP A 94 -0.61 -17.51 2.61
N GLU A 95 -1.04 -18.78 2.64
CA GLU A 95 -0.22 -19.85 3.22
C GLU A 95 1.15 -20.00 2.53
N ARG A 96 1.19 -19.79 1.21
CA ARG A 96 2.42 -19.81 0.42
C ARG A 96 3.28 -18.59 0.75
N ALA A 97 2.69 -17.40 0.80
CA ALA A 97 3.37 -16.17 1.14
C ALA A 97 3.93 -16.20 2.58
N ARG A 98 3.15 -16.70 3.54
CA ARG A 98 3.55 -16.92 4.93
C ARG A 98 4.82 -17.75 5.03
N LYS A 99 4.88 -18.88 4.32
CA LYS A 99 6.07 -19.74 4.27
C LYS A 99 7.26 -19.00 3.66
N MET A 100 7.05 -18.39 2.48
CA MET A 100 8.13 -17.77 1.69
C MET A 100 8.73 -16.52 2.33
N PHE A 101 7.88 -15.67 2.90
CA PHE A 101 8.26 -14.33 3.33
C PHE A 101 8.28 -14.13 4.83
N TYR A 102 7.64 -14.97 5.65
CA TYR A 102 7.56 -14.71 7.09
C TYR A 102 8.16 -15.83 7.94
N LYS A 103 8.11 -17.09 7.48
CA LYS A 103 8.75 -18.22 8.18
C LYS A 103 10.23 -18.41 7.82
N SER A 104 10.62 -18.19 6.57
CA SER A 104 12.01 -18.31 6.11
C SER A 104 12.55 -16.99 5.57
N HIS A 105 12.26 -15.88 6.27
CA HIS A 105 12.48 -14.55 5.73
C HIS A 105 13.96 -14.25 5.51
N ASN A 106 14.28 -13.66 4.36
CA ASN A 106 15.57 -13.05 4.09
C ASN A 106 15.41 -11.53 4.17
N TYR A 107 15.90 -10.93 5.25
CA TYR A 107 15.81 -9.48 5.52
C TYR A 107 16.45 -8.61 4.44
N ASN A 108 17.26 -9.18 3.54
CA ASN A 108 17.79 -8.48 2.37
C ASN A 108 16.83 -8.49 1.17
N ARG A 109 15.62 -9.08 1.29
CA ARG A 109 14.66 -9.26 0.21
C ARG A 109 13.25 -8.88 0.66
N TRP A 110 12.90 -7.63 0.41
CA TRP A 110 11.54 -7.13 0.50
C TRP A 110 11.01 -6.71 -0.86
N GLY A 111 9.69 -6.76 -1.01
CA GLY A 111 9.01 -6.13 -2.13
C GLY A 111 8.99 -4.62 -1.93
N VAL A 112 9.35 -3.91 -2.98
CA VAL A 112 9.35 -2.45 -2.98
C VAL A 112 7.92 -1.95 -3.14
N HIS A 113 7.13 -2.53 -4.05
CA HIS A 113 5.73 -2.18 -4.30
C HIS A 113 4.90 -3.42 -4.58
N GLY A 114 3.57 -3.28 -4.48
CA GLY A 114 2.63 -4.31 -4.86
C GLY A 114 1.31 -4.15 -4.13
N TYR A 115 0.21 -4.29 -4.84
CA TYR A 115 -1.14 -4.27 -4.31
C TYR A 115 -2.05 -5.19 -5.14
N GLY A 116 -3.27 -5.39 -4.69
CA GLY A 116 -4.29 -6.10 -5.46
C GLY A 116 -5.65 -6.07 -4.79
N ALA A 117 -6.69 -6.40 -5.55
CA ALA A 117 -8.06 -6.50 -5.08
C ALA A 117 -8.47 -7.96 -4.85
N TYR A 118 -9.35 -8.19 -3.89
CA TYR A 118 -9.99 -9.47 -3.66
C TYR A 118 -11.45 -9.29 -3.20
N PRO A 119 -12.40 -10.03 -3.79
CA PRO A 119 -12.25 -10.74 -5.05
C PRO A 119 -11.93 -9.76 -6.19
N SER A 120 -11.11 -10.20 -7.15
CA SER A 120 -10.70 -9.39 -8.30
C SER A 120 -11.74 -9.41 -9.42
N GLU A 121 -12.60 -10.42 -9.43
CA GLU A 121 -13.71 -10.58 -10.37
C GLU A 121 -14.93 -11.15 -9.63
N ILE A 122 -16.09 -10.53 -9.77
CA ILE A 122 -17.37 -11.04 -9.23
C ILE A 122 -18.46 -10.89 -10.28
N GLY A 123 -19.28 -11.92 -10.43
CA GLY A 123 -20.50 -11.91 -11.23
C GLY A 123 -21.73 -11.53 -10.40
N TYR A 124 -22.48 -10.50 -10.80
CA TYR A 124 -23.79 -10.19 -10.23
C TYR A 124 -24.88 -10.39 -11.26
N LYS A 125 -25.95 -11.09 -10.88
CA LYS A 125 -27.14 -11.25 -11.72
C LYS A 125 -28.20 -10.25 -11.32
N LEU A 126 -28.57 -9.35 -12.23
CA LEU A 126 -29.64 -8.38 -12.02
C LEU A 126 -30.78 -8.65 -13.00
N ARG A 127 -31.99 -8.29 -12.60
CA ARG A 127 -33.21 -8.47 -13.40
C ARG A 127 -33.84 -7.11 -13.62
N ASN A 128 -34.14 -6.80 -14.89
CA ASN A 128 -34.85 -5.59 -15.29
C ASN A 128 -34.27 -4.31 -14.64
N PHE A 129 -32.94 -4.12 -14.66
CA PHE A 129 -32.31 -2.97 -14.01
C PHE A 129 -32.63 -1.68 -14.79
N LYS A 130 -33.41 -0.78 -14.17
CA LYS A 130 -34.03 0.38 -14.84
C LYS A 130 -33.25 1.67 -14.63
N GLU A 131 -33.58 2.68 -15.43
CA GLU A 131 -33.08 4.04 -15.23
C GLU A 131 -33.19 4.51 -13.76
N ASN A 132 -32.12 5.12 -13.25
CA ASN A 132 -31.96 5.62 -11.88
C ASN A 132 -31.94 4.56 -10.78
N GLU A 133 -32.07 3.27 -11.08
CA GLU A 133 -31.80 2.23 -10.09
C GLU A 133 -30.30 2.18 -9.79
N SER A 134 -29.98 1.87 -8.53
CA SER A 134 -28.60 1.79 -8.04
C SER A 134 -28.28 0.44 -7.43
N LEU A 135 -27.01 0.06 -7.55
CA LEU A 135 -26.44 -1.13 -6.95
C LEU A 135 -25.12 -0.78 -6.26
N GLU A 136 -24.93 -1.32 -5.07
CA GLU A 136 -23.68 -1.18 -4.33
C GLU A 136 -22.84 -2.45 -4.46
N LEU A 137 -21.60 -2.28 -4.92
CA LEU A 137 -20.61 -3.36 -5.00
C LEU A 137 -19.42 -3.03 -4.12
N CYS A 138 -18.80 -4.04 -3.52
CA CYS A 138 -17.57 -3.85 -2.76
C CYS A 138 -16.49 -4.86 -3.12
N THR A 139 -15.23 -4.47 -2.98
CA THR A 139 -14.05 -5.33 -3.04
C THR A 139 -13.04 -4.92 -1.96
N PHE A 140 -12.09 -5.78 -1.62
CA PHE A 140 -11.04 -5.50 -0.67
C PHE A 140 -9.73 -5.23 -1.40
N PHE A 141 -9.25 -4.00 -1.34
CA PHE A 141 -8.02 -3.56 -1.98
C PHE A 141 -6.89 -3.54 -0.95
N LYS A 142 -5.78 -4.22 -1.22
CA LYS A 142 -4.74 -4.47 -0.23
C LYS A 142 -3.33 -4.38 -0.78
N THR A 143 -2.39 -4.06 0.10
CA THR A 143 -0.95 -4.20 -0.15
C THR A 143 -0.62 -5.69 -0.36
N GLY A 144 0.31 -5.97 -1.27
CA GLY A 144 0.89 -7.30 -1.43
C GLY A 144 1.59 -7.78 -0.17
N TYR A 145 1.94 -9.07 -0.12
CA TYR A 145 2.74 -9.59 0.98
C TYR A 145 4.20 -9.13 0.86
N ASN A 146 4.88 -9.00 1.99
CA ASN A 146 6.30 -8.63 2.06
C ASN A 146 6.64 -7.25 1.46
N ILE A 147 5.70 -6.29 1.47
CA ILE A 147 5.92 -4.94 0.96
C ILE A 147 6.31 -4.01 2.10
N GLU A 148 7.45 -3.32 1.97
CA GLU A 148 7.98 -2.43 3.00
C GLU A 148 7.45 -0.98 2.89
N THR A 149 6.99 -0.58 1.72
CA THR A 149 6.68 0.82 1.44
C THR A 149 5.17 1.09 1.45
N TYR A 150 4.81 2.30 1.86
CA TYR A 150 3.45 2.82 1.74
C TYR A 150 3.10 3.05 0.26
N GLN A 151 1.88 2.72 -0.13
CA GLN A 151 1.40 2.86 -1.51
C GLN A 151 0.32 3.95 -1.58
N GLY A 152 0.59 5.07 -2.24
CA GLY A 152 -0.45 6.04 -2.57
C GLY A 152 -1.25 5.55 -3.76
N VAL A 153 -2.57 5.46 -3.64
CA VAL A 153 -3.44 4.90 -4.67
C VAL A 153 -4.50 5.92 -5.06
N LYS A 154 -4.78 6.01 -6.37
CA LYS A 154 -5.94 6.71 -6.92
C LYS A 154 -6.72 5.75 -7.80
N LEU A 155 -8.03 5.67 -7.57
CA LEU A 155 -8.93 4.89 -8.41
C LEU A 155 -9.72 5.80 -9.34
N ILE A 156 -9.92 5.36 -10.57
CA ILE A 156 -10.83 6.00 -11.52
C ILE A 156 -11.84 4.99 -12.03
N PRO A 157 -13.13 5.32 -12.14
CA PRO A 157 -14.11 4.39 -12.67
C PRO A 157 -13.84 4.11 -14.15
N ILE A 158 -14.03 2.86 -14.57
CA ILE A 158 -14.02 2.52 -16.00
C ILE A 158 -15.23 3.17 -16.65
N LYS A 159 -15.01 3.94 -17.72
CA LYS A 159 -16.08 4.64 -18.41
C LYS A 159 -17.08 3.64 -18.98
N ASN A 160 -18.37 3.90 -18.74
CA ASN A 160 -19.46 3.10 -19.27
C ASN A 160 -20.59 3.99 -19.79
N GLU A 161 -21.19 3.61 -20.92
CA GLU A 161 -22.29 4.36 -21.55
C GLU A 161 -23.62 4.20 -20.78
N PHE A 162 -23.83 3.05 -20.14
CA PHE A 162 -25.08 2.70 -19.46
C PHE A 162 -25.09 3.02 -17.97
N PHE A 163 -23.92 3.13 -17.35
CA PHE A 163 -23.79 3.28 -15.90
C PHE A 163 -23.01 4.53 -15.52
N ASP A 164 -23.47 5.21 -14.47
CA ASP A 164 -22.65 6.11 -13.68
C ASP A 164 -22.01 5.31 -12.55
N ILE A 165 -20.69 5.41 -12.38
CA ILE A 165 -19.94 4.63 -11.40
C ILE A 165 -19.23 5.62 -10.48
N GLN A 166 -19.63 5.59 -9.20
CA GLN A 166 -19.04 6.40 -8.16
C GLN A 166 -18.23 5.53 -7.22
N ILE A 167 -16.95 5.86 -7.05
CA ILE A 167 -16.07 5.19 -6.09
C ILE A 167 -16.21 5.93 -4.76
N ILE A 168 -16.43 5.18 -3.68
CA ILE A 168 -16.60 5.74 -2.33
C ILE A 168 -15.44 5.25 -1.47
N THR A 169 -14.53 6.18 -1.18
CA THR A 169 -13.40 6.00 -0.25
C THR A 169 -13.50 7.07 0.83
N GLN A 170 -13.56 6.68 2.11
CA GLN A 170 -13.82 7.62 3.22
C GLN A 170 -12.55 8.24 3.84
N GLU A 171 -11.39 8.14 3.22
CA GLU A 171 -10.13 8.52 3.87
C GLU A 171 -9.80 10.01 3.75
N PHE A 172 -10.05 10.63 2.60
CA PHE A 172 -9.66 12.01 2.33
C PHE A 172 -10.79 12.79 1.65
N GLU A 173 -11.40 13.73 2.38
CA GLU A 173 -12.50 14.56 1.87
C GLU A 173 -12.07 15.42 0.67
N GLU A 174 -10.87 15.99 0.70
CA GLU A 174 -10.32 16.82 -0.39
C GLU A 174 -9.86 15.98 -1.60
N TYR A 175 -9.57 14.69 -1.41
CA TYR A 175 -9.05 13.80 -2.44
C TYR A 175 -9.94 12.56 -2.58
N PRO A 176 -11.12 12.70 -3.20
CA PRO A 176 -11.99 11.56 -3.45
C PRO A 176 -11.24 10.51 -4.27
N ASN A 177 -11.53 9.24 -3.99
CA ASN A 177 -10.93 8.06 -4.64
C ASN A 177 -9.43 7.87 -4.40
N HIS A 178 -8.83 8.69 -3.53
CA HIS A 178 -7.46 8.51 -3.08
C HIS A 178 -7.42 7.81 -1.73
N PHE A 179 -6.40 6.99 -1.54
CA PHE A 179 -6.13 6.37 -0.25
C PHE A 179 -4.66 5.96 -0.14
N LEU A 180 -4.24 5.66 1.09
CA LEU A 180 -2.88 5.18 1.39
C LEU A 180 -2.95 3.75 1.90
N LEU A 181 -2.30 2.81 1.21
CA LEU A 181 -2.12 1.47 1.76
C LEU A 181 -0.83 1.39 2.54
N GLU A 182 -0.90 0.75 3.71
CA GLU A 182 0.26 0.58 4.56
C GLU A 182 1.07 -0.69 4.24
N PRO A 183 2.36 -0.69 4.61
CA PRO A 183 3.25 -1.84 4.50
C PRO A 183 2.73 -3.13 5.16
N THR A 184 3.19 -4.26 4.62
CA THR A 184 3.01 -5.62 5.18
C THR A 184 4.31 -6.24 5.67
N PHE A 185 5.43 -5.52 5.53
CA PHE A 185 6.75 -5.92 6.00
C PHE A 185 7.32 -4.92 7.02
N PRO A 186 7.99 -5.39 8.09
CA PRO A 186 8.11 -6.79 8.54
C PRO A 186 6.83 -7.35 9.18
N LEU A 187 5.86 -6.48 9.41
CA LEU A 187 4.58 -6.76 10.06
C LEU A 187 3.46 -6.13 9.24
N PHE A 188 2.27 -6.71 9.29
CA PHE A 188 1.09 -6.02 8.78
C PHE A 188 0.81 -4.79 9.62
N LYS A 189 0.72 -3.63 8.99
CA LYS A 189 0.17 -2.44 9.61
C LYS A 189 -1.36 -2.43 9.43
N ASN A 190 -2.06 -1.62 10.22
CA ASN A 190 -3.52 -1.70 10.32
C ASN A 190 -4.22 -1.38 8.98
N GLU A 191 -3.72 -0.40 8.24
CA GLU A 191 -4.34 0.07 6.99
C GLU A 191 -3.70 -0.58 5.75
N TRP A 192 -3.24 -1.83 5.87
CA TRP A 192 -2.69 -2.60 4.73
C TRP A 192 -3.76 -3.06 3.74
N ALA A 193 -5.02 -3.11 4.17
CA ALA A 193 -6.18 -3.50 3.36
C ALA A 193 -7.35 -2.54 3.63
N LYS A 194 -8.08 -2.20 2.57
CA LYS A 194 -9.22 -1.27 2.58
C LYS A 194 -10.39 -1.86 1.80
N LYS A 195 -11.60 -1.60 2.29
CA LYS A 195 -12.83 -1.91 1.56
C LYS A 195 -13.13 -0.78 0.58
N ILE A 196 -13.24 -1.10 -0.69
CA ILE A 196 -13.60 -0.16 -1.76
C ILE A 196 -15.06 -0.40 -2.09
N LYS A 197 -15.87 0.67 -2.04
CA LYS A 197 -17.29 0.64 -2.37
C LYS A 197 -17.52 1.35 -3.70
N LEU A 198 -18.30 0.74 -4.57
CA LEU A 198 -18.80 1.31 -5.82
C LEU A 198 -20.30 1.48 -5.70
N ASN A 199 -20.78 2.68 -6.00
CA ASN A 199 -22.19 2.93 -6.24
C ASN A 199 -22.40 3.04 -7.75
N ILE A 200 -23.21 2.14 -8.31
CA ILE A 200 -23.45 2.03 -9.74
C ILE A 200 -24.90 2.42 -9.97
N THR A 201 -25.12 3.48 -10.73
CA THR A 201 -26.46 3.98 -11.07
C THR A 201 -26.71 3.80 -12.57
N ALA A 202 -27.84 3.21 -12.94
CA ALA A 202 -28.26 3.10 -14.33
C ALA A 202 -28.64 4.48 -14.90
N LYS A 203 -28.04 4.86 -16.03
CA LYS A 203 -28.32 6.12 -16.73
C LYS A 203 -29.59 6.07 -17.59
N GLN A 204 -30.05 4.86 -17.89
CA GLN A 204 -31.20 4.53 -18.73
C GLN A 204 -31.61 3.09 -18.42
N ASP A 205 -32.72 2.63 -19.01
CA ASP A 205 -33.08 1.21 -18.97
C ASP A 205 -31.96 0.36 -19.59
N ILE A 206 -31.50 -0.62 -18.83
CA ILE A 206 -30.30 -1.39 -19.19
C ILE A 206 -30.70 -2.58 -20.05
N PRO A 207 -30.17 -2.70 -21.28
CA PRO A 207 -30.41 -3.86 -22.10
C PRO A 207 -29.93 -5.15 -21.45
N VAL A 208 -30.44 -6.26 -21.96
CA VAL A 208 -30.02 -7.59 -21.53
C VAL A 208 -28.63 -7.86 -22.06
N GLY A 209 -27.75 -8.35 -21.21
CA GLY A 209 -26.37 -8.55 -21.60
C GLY A 209 -25.43 -8.73 -20.44
N VAL A 210 -24.15 -8.83 -20.80
CA VAL A 210 -23.05 -8.94 -19.86
C VAL A 210 -22.26 -7.65 -19.91
N TYR A 211 -22.17 -6.98 -18.77
CA TYR A 211 -21.47 -5.70 -18.64
C TYR A 211 -20.25 -5.88 -17.75
N THR A 212 -19.17 -5.24 -18.13
CA THR A 212 -17.94 -5.15 -17.34
C THR A 212 -17.87 -3.75 -16.77
N LEU A 213 -17.82 -3.66 -15.45
CA LEU A 213 -17.71 -2.41 -14.69
C LEU A 213 -16.52 -2.52 -13.76
N GLY A 214 -16.04 -1.39 -13.25
CA GLY A 214 -14.96 -1.42 -12.28
C GLY A 214 -14.18 -0.14 -12.24
N PHE A 215 -12.90 -0.26 -11.92
CA PHE A 215 -12.02 0.87 -11.79
C PHE A 215 -10.59 0.51 -12.20
N ASP A 216 -9.88 1.54 -12.65
CA ASP A 216 -8.45 1.48 -12.91
C ASP A 216 -7.70 2.11 -11.76
N VAL A 217 -6.47 1.62 -11.57
CA VAL A 217 -5.51 2.22 -10.65
C VAL A 217 -4.59 3.13 -11.47
N VAL A 218 -4.57 4.40 -11.11
CA VAL A 218 -3.75 5.41 -11.78
C VAL A 218 -2.83 6.10 -10.78
N THR A 219 -1.89 6.87 -11.32
CA THR A 219 -1.02 7.71 -10.49
C THR A 219 -1.89 8.72 -9.73
N PRO A 220 -1.72 8.81 -8.40
CA PRO A 220 -2.31 9.88 -7.62
C PRO A 220 -1.99 11.27 -8.14
N ASP A 221 -2.83 12.24 -7.80
CA ASP A 221 -2.56 13.63 -8.15
C ASP A 221 -1.29 14.12 -7.45
N ASP A 222 -0.46 14.92 -8.14
CA ASP A 222 0.85 15.38 -7.62
C ASP A 222 0.75 16.02 -6.23
N LYS A 223 -0.35 16.75 -5.98
CA LYS A 223 -0.60 17.38 -4.68
C LYS A 223 -0.79 16.33 -3.59
N PHE A 224 -1.61 15.30 -3.83
CA PHE A 224 -1.82 14.19 -2.90
C PHE A 224 -0.53 13.41 -2.69
N ASP A 225 0.17 13.05 -3.76
CA ASP A 225 1.43 12.30 -3.73
C ASP A 225 2.47 13.00 -2.84
N ASN A 226 2.63 14.31 -3.02
CA ASN A 226 3.52 15.12 -2.20
C ASN A 226 3.11 15.15 -0.72
N ILE A 227 1.82 15.32 -0.40
CA ILE A 227 1.33 15.32 0.99
C ILE A 227 1.64 13.97 1.65
N MET A 228 1.29 12.87 0.99
CA MET A 228 1.49 11.52 1.54
C MET A 228 2.97 11.18 1.74
N ARG A 229 3.86 11.60 0.83
CA ARG A 229 5.31 11.44 1.02
C ARG A 229 5.79 12.05 2.33
N TRP A 230 5.32 13.25 2.66
CA TRP A 230 5.68 13.94 3.89
C TRP A 230 5.07 13.27 5.13
N GLU A 231 3.81 12.86 5.06
CA GLU A 231 3.14 12.19 6.18
C GLU A 231 3.80 10.84 6.51
N VAL A 232 4.14 10.05 5.49
CA VAL A 232 4.85 8.79 5.67
C VAL A 232 6.22 9.04 6.29
N LEU A 233 6.94 10.05 5.81
CA LEU A 233 8.24 10.40 6.39
C LEU A 233 8.11 10.78 7.88
N MET A 234 7.10 11.57 8.25
CA MET A 234 6.82 11.93 9.64
C MET A 234 6.51 10.71 10.50
N LYS A 235 5.70 9.76 10.00
CA LYS A 235 5.34 8.53 10.72
C LYS A 235 6.55 7.64 10.98
N GLU A 236 7.46 7.56 10.02
CA GLU A 236 8.62 6.67 10.08
C GLU A 236 9.82 7.30 10.82
N THR A 237 9.90 8.63 10.91
CA THR A 237 11.03 9.29 11.58
C THR A 237 10.68 9.75 12.99
N LYS A 238 11.24 9.10 14.02
CA LYS A 238 11.01 9.47 15.43
C LYS A 238 11.86 10.63 15.94
N GLN A 239 12.97 10.97 15.27
CA GLN A 239 13.99 11.90 15.81
C GLN A 239 14.05 13.29 15.14
N ASP A 240 13.46 13.49 13.94
CA ASP A 240 13.57 14.74 13.15
C ASP A 240 12.24 15.52 13.01
N THR A 241 11.30 15.29 13.93
CA THR A 241 9.91 15.72 13.82
C THR A 241 9.74 17.24 13.61
N GLU A 242 10.63 18.05 14.19
CA GLU A 242 10.59 19.51 14.08
C GLU A 242 11.14 20.02 12.74
N TYR A 243 12.24 19.44 12.26
CA TYR A 243 12.82 19.76 10.95
C TYR A 243 11.87 19.38 9.81
N ILE A 244 11.23 18.20 9.91
CA ILE A 244 10.25 17.77 8.91
C ILE A 244 9.02 18.70 8.89
N LYS A 245 8.49 19.10 10.05
CA LYS A 245 7.39 20.09 10.14
C LYS A 245 7.74 21.41 9.45
N LYS A 246 8.98 21.88 9.60
CA LYS A 246 9.48 23.08 8.93
C LYS A 246 9.49 22.92 7.40
N CYS A 247 10.00 21.79 6.90
CA CYS A 247 9.98 21.48 5.47
C CYS A 247 8.57 21.33 4.90
N MET A 248 7.64 20.69 5.61
CA MET A 248 6.23 20.56 5.20
C MET A 248 5.54 21.91 5.06
N LYS A 249 5.70 22.79 6.06
CA LYS A 249 5.11 24.14 6.02
C LYS A 249 5.62 24.93 4.82
N LYS A 250 6.91 24.80 4.50
CA LYS A 250 7.54 25.46 3.35
C LYS A 250 7.05 24.87 2.02
N SER A 251 6.95 23.55 1.91
CA SER A 251 6.41 22.86 0.74
C SER A 251 4.99 23.29 0.37
N ARG A 252 4.14 23.56 1.37
CA ARG A 252 2.74 23.97 1.14
C ARG A 252 2.60 25.40 0.63
N ASN A 253 3.57 26.27 0.91
CA ASN A 253 3.45 27.70 0.67
C ASN A 253 4.37 28.20 -0.46
N ASP A 254 5.62 27.75 -0.50
CA ASP A 254 6.70 28.39 -1.27
C ASP A 254 7.46 27.41 -2.20
N GLY A 255 7.04 26.14 -2.23
CA GLY A 255 7.81 25.06 -2.84
C GLY A 255 8.96 24.56 -1.96
N LEU A 256 9.60 23.47 -2.37
CA LEU A 256 10.68 22.85 -1.59
C LEU A 256 12.03 23.49 -1.90
N ASP A 257 12.76 23.90 -0.86
CA ASP A 257 14.16 24.29 -1.03
C ASP A 257 15.06 23.06 -1.25
N LYS A 258 16.30 23.32 -1.67
CA LYS A 258 17.27 22.27 -2.00
C LYS A 258 17.56 21.36 -0.80
N GLU A 259 17.60 21.91 0.41
CA GLU A 259 17.94 21.17 1.62
C GLU A 259 16.83 20.18 2.02
N CYS A 260 15.58 20.66 2.06
CA CYS A 260 14.41 19.82 2.27
C CYS A 260 14.24 18.77 1.16
N SER A 261 14.57 19.12 -0.09
CA SER A 261 14.55 18.19 -1.22
C SER A 261 15.59 17.06 -1.08
N GLU A 262 16.84 17.39 -0.74
CA GLU A 262 17.91 16.41 -0.53
C GLU A 262 17.63 15.48 0.67
N PHE A 263 17.08 16.03 1.75
CA PHE A 263 16.64 15.26 2.91
C PHE A 263 15.51 14.28 2.53
N MET A 264 14.54 14.73 1.75
CA MET A 264 13.47 13.88 1.21
C MET A 264 14.04 12.75 0.36
N MET A 265 14.92 13.04 -0.60
CA MET A 265 15.48 12.01 -1.49
C MET A 265 16.20 10.90 -0.71
N LYS A 266 16.88 11.23 0.39
CA LYS A 266 17.57 10.24 1.23
C LYS A 266 16.61 9.31 1.97
N ARG A 267 15.38 9.75 2.26
CA ARG A 267 14.36 9.00 3.04
C ARG A 267 13.12 8.58 2.24
N GLN A 268 13.01 8.96 0.97
CA GLN A 268 11.90 8.67 0.04
C GLN A 268 11.67 7.17 -0.24
N LYS A 269 12.53 6.27 0.25
CA LYS A 269 12.40 4.83 0.05
C LYS A 269 11.18 4.19 0.72
N LYS A 270 10.46 4.91 1.59
CA LYS A 270 9.30 4.38 2.34
C LYS A 270 7.94 4.66 1.71
N TYR A 271 7.86 5.46 0.64
CA TYR A 271 6.62 5.76 -0.06
C TYR A 271 6.77 5.56 -1.57
N ILE A 272 5.73 4.99 -2.19
CA ILE A 272 5.65 4.79 -3.63
C ILE A 272 4.29 5.27 -4.14
N SER A 273 4.34 5.96 -5.28
CA SER A 273 3.16 6.32 -6.05
C SER A 273 2.64 5.08 -6.77
N GLY A 274 1.44 4.63 -6.43
CA GLY A 274 0.87 3.36 -6.89
C GLY A 274 0.69 3.27 -8.40
N GLY A 275 0.51 4.40 -9.09
CA GLY A 275 0.42 4.42 -10.57
C GLY A 275 1.74 4.18 -11.30
N GLY A 276 2.88 4.16 -10.60
CA GLY A 276 4.17 3.78 -11.19
C GLY A 276 4.24 2.32 -11.63
N PHE A 277 3.30 1.48 -11.19
CA PHE A 277 3.22 0.06 -11.52
C PHE A 277 1.76 -0.32 -11.73
N GLN A 278 1.27 -0.15 -12.97
CA GLN A 278 -0.09 -0.52 -13.34
C GLN A 278 -0.29 -2.03 -13.15
N THR A 279 -1.09 -2.41 -12.15
CA THR A 279 -1.82 -3.68 -12.21
C THR A 279 -3.04 -3.46 -13.09
N GLY A 280 -3.44 -4.47 -13.87
CA GLY A 280 -4.55 -4.36 -14.82
C GLY A 280 -5.87 -3.95 -14.18
N GLU A 281 -6.82 -3.59 -15.04
CA GLU A 281 -8.20 -3.22 -14.72
C GLU A 281 -8.83 -4.18 -13.70
N HIS A 282 -9.47 -3.64 -12.66
CA HIS A 282 -10.23 -4.47 -11.72
C HIS A 282 -11.69 -4.49 -12.15
N ILE A 283 -12.18 -5.69 -12.48
CA ILE A 283 -13.40 -5.90 -13.25
C ILE A 283 -14.45 -6.62 -12.42
N PHE A 284 -15.61 -5.99 -12.27
CA PHE A 284 -16.86 -6.61 -11.86
C PHE A 284 -17.67 -6.95 -13.11
N LYS A 285 -18.26 -8.14 -13.12
CA LYS A 285 -19.10 -8.63 -14.21
C LYS A 285 -20.56 -8.53 -13.76
N LEU A 286 -21.35 -7.71 -14.43
CA LEU A 286 -22.81 -7.72 -14.28
C LEU A 286 -23.43 -8.55 -15.40
N ILE A 287 -24.40 -9.38 -15.06
CA ILE A 287 -25.21 -10.18 -15.98
C ILE A 287 -26.66 -9.70 -15.79
N ILE A 288 -27.19 -9.00 -16.79
CA ILE A 288 -28.58 -8.53 -16.80
C ILE A 288 -29.42 -9.55 -17.56
N GLU A 289 -30.41 -10.15 -16.90
CA GLU A 289 -31.31 -11.16 -17.46
C GLU A 289 -32.76 -10.62 -17.58
N VAL A 290 -33.50 -11.07 -18.61
CA VAL A 290 -34.97 -10.84 -18.73
C VAL A 290 -35.71 -11.83 -17.83
N ILE A 291 -36.81 -11.41 -17.24
CA ILE A 291 -37.84 -12.35 -16.75
C ILE A 291 -38.90 -12.48 -17.85
N GLU A 292 -39.08 -13.69 -18.38
CA GLU A 292 -40.29 -14.04 -19.15
C GLU A 292 -41.53 -14.07 -18.25
#